data_AF-A0A7J9X2L5-F1
#
_entry.id   AF-A0A7J9X2L5-F1
#
_cell.length_a   1.000
_cell.length_b   1.000
_cell.length_c   1.000
_cell.angle_alpha   90.00
_cell.angle_beta   90.00
_cell.angle_gamma   90.00
#
_symmetry.space_group_name_H-M   'P 1'
#
loop_
_entity.id
_entity.type
_entity.pdbx_description
1 polymer ?
#
loop_
_entity_poly.entity_id
_entity_poly.type
_entity_poly.pdbx_seq_one_letter_code
_entity_poly.pdbx_strand_id
1 'polypeptide(L)'
;MLPEDNDAIKREELEALEREVDGLKTAHGTRTLIGKAIGLIIEREGVNESETFEMLKATSQHTNVRLRDVAARLAEEAQPAGRQEPEAPPP
;
A
#
# COMPACT_ATOMS: atom_id res chain seq x y z
N MET A 1 -10.59 -38.53 -21.55
CA MET A 1 -10.13 -37.48 -20.61
C MET A 1 -11.32 -37.18 -19.71
N LEU A 2 -11.19 -37.41 -18.40
CA LEU A 2 -12.31 -37.36 -17.47
C LEU A 2 -12.66 -35.89 -17.15
N PRO A 3 -13.94 -35.54 -16.98
CA PRO A 3 -14.36 -34.17 -16.64
C PRO A 3 -13.74 -33.66 -15.32
N GLU A 4 -13.36 -34.54 -14.40
CA GLU A 4 -12.73 -34.20 -13.13
C GLU A 4 -11.33 -33.56 -13.27
N ASP A 5 -10.57 -33.96 -14.30
CA ASP A 5 -9.23 -33.41 -14.55
C ASP A 5 -9.29 -31.93 -14.95
N ASN A 6 -10.32 -31.54 -15.70
CA ASN A 6 -10.52 -30.17 -16.18
C ASN A 6 -10.91 -29.22 -15.04
N ASP A 7 -11.72 -29.69 -14.08
CA ASP A 7 -12.12 -28.88 -12.93
C ASP A 7 -10.97 -28.68 -11.94
N ALA A 8 -10.08 -29.66 -11.80
CA ALA A 8 -8.85 -29.51 -11.03
C ALA A 8 -7.90 -28.48 -11.67
N ILE A 9 -7.67 -28.57 -12.98
CA ILE A 9 -6.84 -27.60 -13.73
C ILE A 9 -7.41 -26.18 -13.61
N LYS A 10 -8.72 -26.01 -13.80
CA LYS A 10 -9.39 -24.71 -13.66
C LYS A 10 -9.27 -24.11 -12.25
N ARG A 11 -9.35 -24.95 -11.21
CA ARG A 11 -9.17 -24.48 -9.82
C ARG A 11 -7.75 -24.00 -9.55
N GLU A 12 -6.75 -24.75 -10.00
CA GLU A 12 -5.35 -24.36 -9.85
C GLU A 12 -5.03 -23.06 -10.61
N GLU A 13 -5.55 -22.90 -11.83
CA GLU A 13 -5.41 -21.68 -12.63
C GLU A 13 -6.10 -20.48 -11.97
N LEU A 14 -7.29 -20.67 -11.39
CA LEU A 14 -7.99 -19.62 -10.63
C LEU A 14 -7.19 -19.18 -9.40
N GLU A 15 -6.67 -20.12 -8.62
CA GLU A 15 -5.86 -19.82 -7.44
C GLU A 15 -4.55 -19.09 -7.79
N ALA A 16 -3.95 -19.38 -8.95
CA ALA A 16 -2.77 -18.67 -9.43
C ALA A 16 -3.11 -17.22 -9.82
N LEU A 17 -4.23 -17.02 -10.51
CA LEU A 17 -4.70 -15.71 -10.92
C LEU A 17 -5.09 -14.84 -9.71
N GLU A 18 -5.76 -15.42 -8.72
CA GLU A 18 -6.09 -14.74 -7.46
C GLU A 18 -4.82 -14.26 -6.74
N ARG A 19 -3.80 -15.11 -6.63
CA ARG A 19 -2.50 -14.74 -6.06
C ARG A 19 -1.83 -13.61 -6.83
N GLU A 20 -1.88 -13.63 -8.15
CA GLU A 20 -1.30 -12.57 -8.99
C GLU A 20 -2.04 -11.23 -8.77
N VAL A 21 -3.37 -11.25 -8.81
CA VAL A 21 -4.20 -10.07 -8.58
C VAL A 21 -3.94 -9.48 -7.20
N ASP A 22 -3.83 -10.31 -6.16
CA ASP A 22 -3.55 -9.84 -4.80
C ASP A 22 -2.14 -9.26 -4.65
N GLY A 23 -1.14 -9.86 -5.30
CA GLY A 23 0.21 -9.33 -5.40
C GLY A 23 0.23 -7.94 -6.05
N LEU A 24 -0.48 -7.78 -7.18
CA LEU A 24 -0.59 -6.52 -7.90
C LEU A 24 -1.29 -5.45 -7.07
N LYS A 25 -2.43 -5.77 -6.43
CA LYS A 25 -3.15 -4.85 -5.53
C LYS A 25 -2.26 -4.40 -4.38
N THR A 26 -1.51 -5.32 -3.78
CA THR A 26 -0.59 -5.02 -2.67
C THR A 26 0.53 -4.08 -3.10
N ALA A 27 1.16 -4.35 -4.25
CA ALA A 27 2.22 -3.50 -4.80
C ALA A 27 1.68 -2.10 -5.15
N HIS A 28 0.50 -2.03 -5.75
CA HIS A 28 -0.16 -0.77 -6.09
C HIS A 28 -0.50 0.07 -4.85
N GLY A 29 -1.09 -0.56 -3.83
CA GLY A 29 -1.39 0.10 -2.56
C GLY A 29 -0.13 0.63 -1.86
N THR A 30 0.94 -0.17 -1.87
CA THR A 30 2.25 0.23 -1.31
C THR A 30 2.82 1.45 -2.01
N ARG A 31 2.83 1.48 -3.34
CA ARG A 31 3.33 2.63 -4.12
C ARG A 31 2.53 3.90 -3.82
N THR A 32 1.21 3.78 -3.73
CA THR A 32 0.32 4.91 -3.42
C THR A 32 0.57 5.48 -2.04
N LEU A 33 0.74 4.62 -1.02
CA LEU A 33 1.07 5.04 0.34
C LEU A 33 2.41 5.77 0.43
N ILE A 34 3.44 5.22 -0.23
CA ILE A 34 4.77 5.85 -0.28
C ILE A 34 4.69 7.23 -0.94
N GLY A 35 4.00 7.35 -2.08
CA GLY A 35 3.83 8.64 -2.77
C GLY A 35 3.10 9.68 -1.91
N LYS A 36 2.07 9.28 -1.16
CA LYS A 36 1.37 10.17 -0.21
C LYS A 36 2.30 10.67 0.89
N ALA A 37 3.06 9.77 1.53
CA ALA A 37 4.01 10.14 2.58
C ALA A 37 5.08 11.11 2.05
N ILE A 38 5.58 10.87 0.84
CA ILE A 38 6.53 11.76 0.18
C ILE A 38 5.93 13.16 0.00
N GLY A 39 4.73 13.26 -0.60
CA GLY A 39 4.07 14.54 -0.84
C GLY A 39 3.87 15.36 0.45
N LEU A 40 3.51 14.68 1.54
CA LEU A 40 3.34 15.31 2.85
C LEU A 40 4.65 15.86 3.43
N ILE A 41 5.76 15.15 3.29
CA ILE A 41 7.06 15.64 3.76
C ILE A 41 7.54 16.81 2.90
N ILE A 42 7.38 16.72 1.58
CA ILE A 42 7.71 17.83 0.66
C ILE A 42 6.94 19.09 1.04
N GLU A 43 5.63 18.96 1.30
CA GLU A 43 4.77 20.09 1.70
C GLU A 43 5.22 20.73 3.02
N ARG A 44 5.69 19.93 3.98
CA ARG A 44 6.07 20.39 5.32
C ARG A 44 7.49 20.95 5.40
N GLU A 45 8.44 20.27 4.77
CA GLU A 45 9.88 20.51 4.96
C GLU A 45 10.54 21.21 3.76
N GLY A 46 9.84 21.35 2.62
CA GLY A 46 10.37 22.02 1.42
C GLY A 46 11.50 21.26 0.72
N VAL A 47 11.67 19.97 1.02
CA VAL A 47 12.65 19.08 0.38
C VAL A 47 12.12 18.54 -0.96
N ASN A 48 13.00 18.00 -1.79
CA ASN A 48 12.59 17.38 -3.06
C ASN A 48 12.20 15.89 -2.86
N GLU A 49 11.54 15.31 -3.87
CA GLU A 49 11.07 13.91 -3.84
C GLU A 49 12.19 12.89 -3.67
N SER A 50 13.31 13.06 -4.36
CA SER A 50 14.44 12.13 -4.28
C SER A 50 15.04 12.08 -2.88
N GLU A 51 15.26 13.26 -2.28
CA GLU A 51 15.78 13.40 -0.92
C GLU A 51 14.81 12.81 0.11
N THR A 52 13.52 13.10 -0.05
CA THR A 52 12.46 12.55 0.81
C THR A 52 12.44 11.03 0.77
N PHE A 53 12.53 10.43 -0.41
CA PHE A 53 12.55 8.98 -0.56
C PHE A 53 13.77 8.35 0.14
N GLU A 54 14.95 8.94 0.00
CA GLU A 54 16.15 8.46 0.69
C GLU A 54 16.03 8.60 2.22
N MET A 55 15.37 9.66 2.73
CA MET A 55 15.07 9.79 4.17
C MET A 55 14.14 8.67 4.67
N LEU A 56 13.08 8.36 3.93
CA LEU A 56 12.16 7.27 4.27
C LEU A 56 12.88 5.92 4.28
N LYS A 57 13.75 5.70 3.28
CA LYS A 57 14.56 4.49 3.14
C LYS A 57 15.59 4.36 4.26
N ALA A 58 16.29 5.43 4.63
CA ALA A 58 17.21 5.46 5.77
C ALA A 58 16.47 5.15 7.08
N THR A 59 15.30 5.76 7.28
CA THR A 59 14.45 5.50 8.45
C THR A 59 14.00 4.04 8.51
N SER A 60 13.54 3.48 7.39
CA SER A 60 13.15 2.07 7.27
C SER A 60 14.29 1.12 7.64
N GLN A 61 15.51 1.40 7.17
CA GLN A 61 16.70 0.60 7.47
C GLN A 61 17.11 0.71 8.95
N HIS A 62 17.17 1.92 9.48
CA HIS A 62 17.57 2.16 10.87
C HIS A 62 16.57 1.57 11.88
N THR A 63 15.29 1.56 11.53
CA THR A 63 14.22 1.02 12.41
C THR A 63 13.92 -0.45 12.15
N ASN A 64 14.48 -1.05 11.09
CA ASN A 64 14.14 -2.39 10.61
C ASN A 64 12.62 -2.59 10.40
N VAL A 65 11.93 -1.53 9.96
CA VAL A 65 10.50 -1.53 9.62
C VAL A 65 10.38 -1.45 8.11
N ARG A 66 9.40 -2.14 7.51
CA ARG A 66 9.18 -2.09 6.06
C ARG A 66 8.84 -0.66 5.64
N LEU A 67 9.43 -0.17 4.56
CA LEU A 67 9.21 1.18 4.02
C LEU A 67 7.73 1.56 3.91
N ARG A 68 6.88 0.63 3.47
CA ARG A 68 5.43 0.83 3.36
C ARG A 68 4.77 1.14 4.71
N ASP A 69 5.25 0.53 5.78
CA ASP A 69 4.69 0.68 7.12
C ASP A 69 5.17 2.01 7.73
N VAL A 70 6.41 2.44 7.43
CA VAL A 70 6.90 3.80 7.75
C VAL A 70 6.06 4.85 7.04
N ALA A 71 5.82 4.68 5.73
CA ALA A 71 4.99 5.59 4.94
C ALA A 71 3.54 5.62 5.44
N ALA A 72 2.97 4.48 5.83
CA ALA A 72 1.62 4.41 6.39
C ALA A 72 1.49 5.23 7.68
N ARG A 73 2.42 5.08 8.62
CA ARG A 73 2.44 5.85 9.88
C ARG A 73 2.50 7.36 9.63
N LEU A 74 3.37 7.80 8.73
CA LEU A 74 3.49 9.21 8.36
C LEU A 74 2.21 9.74 7.70
N ALA A 75 1.58 8.94 6.85
CA ALA A 75 0.32 9.30 6.22
C ALA A 75 -0.82 9.40 7.25
N GLU A 76 -0.89 8.48 8.20
CA GLU A 76 -1.86 8.48 9.32
C GLU A 76 -1.68 9.71 10.22
N GLU A 77 -0.44 10.03 10.63
CA GLU A 77 -0.10 11.21 11.44
C GLU A 77 -0.44 12.54 10.74
N ALA A 78 -0.45 12.54 9.41
CA ALA A 78 -0.79 13.71 8.62
C ALA A 78 -2.29 13.89 8.37
N GLN A 79 -3.15 12.91 8.69
CA GLN A 79 -4.58 13.19 8.78
C GLN A 79 -4.80 14.14 9.96
N PRO A 80 -5.29 15.39 9.74
CA PRO A 80 -5.80 16.17 10.86
C PRO A 80 -6.94 15.35 11.46
N ALA A 81 -7.01 15.29 12.80
CA ALA A 81 -7.97 14.51 13.58
C ALA A 81 -9.46 14.87 13.37
N GLY A 82 -9.85 15.40 12.20
CA GLY A 82 -11.17 15.95 11.91
C GLY A 82 -11.72 15.69 10.51
N ARG A 83 -11.21 14.72 9.75
CA ARG A 83 -11.91 14.18 8.57
C ARG A 83 -12.32 12.71 8.76
N GLN A 84 -13.08 12.45 9.83
CA GLN A 84 -14.04 11.34 9.81
C GLN A 84 -15.28 11.89 9.11
N GLU A 85 -15.51 11.50 7.86
CA GLU A 85 -16.80 11.77 7.22
C GLU A 85 -17.91 11.05 8.01
N PRO A 86 -19.07 11.70 8.22
CA PRO A 86 -20.15 11.16 9.03
C PRO A 86 -20.64 9.85 8.39
N GLU A 87 -20.73 8.81 9.22
CA GLU A 87 -21.45 7.58 8.93
C GLU A 87 -22.85 7.96 8.40
N ALA A 88 -23.05 7.84 7.09
CA ALA A 88 -24.37 8.01 6.49
C ALA A 88 -25.28 6.90 7.08
N PRO A 89 -26.52 7.23 7.49
CA PRO A 89 -27.39 6.22 8.07
C PRO A 89 -27.69 5.14 7.02
N PRO A 90 -27.69 3.85 7.39
CA PRO A 90 -28.05 2.79 6.47
C PRO A 90 -29.51 2.97 5.99
N PRO A 91 -29.82 2.60 4.73
CA PRO A 91 -31.17 2.68 4.19
C PRO A 91 -32.15 1.75 4.90
#